data_AF-A0A976PWF3-F1
#
_entry.id   AF-A0A976PWF3-F1
#
_cell.length_a   1.000
_cell.length_b   1.000
_cell.length_c   1.000
_cell.angle_alpha   90.00
_cell.angle_beta   90.00
_cell.angle_gamma   90.00
#
_symmetry.space_group_name_H-M   'P 1'
#
loop_
_entity.id
_entity.type
_entity.pdbx_description
1 polymer ?
#
loop_
_entity_poly.entity_id
_entity_poly.type
_entity_poly.pdbx_seq_one_letter_code
_entity_poly.pdbx_strand_id
1 'polypeptide(L)'
;MSKRLQIVMADEEIEELRRSAEREGMSLSEWARQALRRAQRSQEGPTADDKMKAVERALACDYPTGDIEEILASIEKGRDLH
;
A
#
# COMPACT_ATOMS: atom_id res chain seq x y z
N MET A 1 -17.26 10.47 17.44
CA MET A 1 -17.76 11.76 16.90
C MET A 1 -17.55 11.75 15.39
N SER A 2 -18.59 12.02 14.60
CA SER A 2 -18.46 12.19 13.15
C SER A 2 -18.48 13.67 12.78
N LYS A 3 -17.75 14.04 11.72
CA LYS A 3 -17.79 15.38 11.11
C LYS A 3 -18.27 15.23 9.67
N ARG A 4 -18.97 16.24 9.15
CA ARG A 4 -19.41 16.29 7.75
C ARG A 4 -18.28 16.87 6.89
N LEU A 5 -17.91 16.14 5.84
CA LEU A 5 -17.02 16.60 4.78
C LEU A 5 -17.88 16.95 3.56
N GLN A 6 -17.71 18.14 3.00
CA GLN A 6 -18.37 18.57 1.77
C GLN A 6 -17.30 18.78 0.69
N ILE A 7 -17.52 18.19 -0.48
CA ILE A 7 -16.62 18.23 -1.62
C ILE A 7 -17.45 18.74 -2.80
N VAL A 8 -16.94 19.75 -3.52
CA VAL A 8 -17.57 20.27 -4.73
C VAL A 8 -17.01 19.48 -5.90
N MET A 9 -17.91 18.90 -6.70
CA MET A 9 -17.58 18.05 -7.86
C MET A 9 -18.61 18.31 -8.96
N ALA A 10 -18.27 17.99 -10.20
CA ALA A 10 -19.25 18.04 -11.28
C ALA A 10 -20.29 16.91 -11.13
N ASP A 11 -21.49 17.10 -11.66
CA ASP A 11 -22.58 16.12 -11.57
C ASP A 11 -22.18 14.79 -12.24
N GLU A 12 -21.44 14.86 -13.34
CA GLU A 12 -20.93 13.70 -14.08
C GLU A 12 -19.99 12.84 -13.21
N GLU A 13 -19.10 13.50 -12.46
CA GLU A 13 -18.17 12.80 -11.55
C GLU A 13 -18.93 12.13 -10.40
N ILE A 14 -19.94 12.81 -9.83
CA ILE A 14 -20.78 12.23 -8.77
C ILE A 14 -21.48 10.97 -9.27
N GLU A 15 -21.95 10.97 -10.52
CA GLU A 15 -22.65 9.83 -11.09
C GLU A 15 -21.72 8.64 -11.39
N GLU A 16 -20.47 8.89 -11.78
CA GLU A 16 -19.44 7.85 -11.86
C GLU A 16 -19.12 7.20 -10.51
N LEU A 17 -19.04 8.01 -9.46
CA LEU A 17 -18.83 7.53 -8.10
C LEU A 17 -20.04 6.74 -7.58
N ARG A 18 -21.27 7.20 -7.87
CA ARG A 18 -22.49 6.49 -7.51
C ARG A 18 -22.53 5.10 -8.17
N ARG A 19 -22.26 5.02 -9.47
CA ARG A 19 -22.17 3.74 -10.19
C ARG A 19 -21.12 2.81 -9.59
N SER A 20 -20.00 3.34 -9.12
CA SER A 20 -18.95 2.55 -8.46
C SER A 20 -19.40 2.01 -7.10
N ALA A 21 -20.07 2.84 -6.29
CA ALA A 21 -20.64 2.41 -5.02
C ALA A 21 -21.73 1.34 -5.21
N GLU A 22 -22.58 1.48 -6.22
CA GLU A 22 -23.62 0.50 -6.59
C GLU A 22 -23.03 -0.86 -7.00
N ARG A 23 -21.97 -0.85 -7.84
CA ARG A 23 -21.26 -2.09 -8.21
C ARG A 23 -20.68 -2.81 -6.99
N GLU A 24 -20.25 -2.06 -5.97
CA GLU A 24 -19.73 -2.60 -4.71
C GLU A 24 -20.84 -2.86 -3.66
N GLY A 25 -22.12 -2.64 -3.98
CA GLY A 25 -23.25 -2.92 -3.11
C GLY A 25 -23.33 -2.02 -1.86
N MET A 26 -22.80 -0.80 -1.92
CA MET A 26 -22.73 0.11 -0.78
C MET A 26 -23.19 1.54 -1.12
N SER A 27 -23.48 2.35 -0.10
CA SER A 27 -23.81 3.77 -0.31
C SER A 27 -22.58 4.56 -0.79
N LEU A 28 -22.81 5.63 -1.56
CA LEU A 28 -21.77 6.58 -1.97
C LEU A 28 -20.96 7.10 -0.76
N SER A 29 -21.63 7.34 0.38
CA SER A 29 -20.97 7.80 1.60
C SER A 29 -20.01 6.77 2.20
N GLU A 30 -20.35 5.48 2.13
CA GLU A 30 -19.48 4.42 2.64
C GLU A 30 -18.34 4.13 1.66
N TRP A 31 -18.65 4.15 0.37
CA TRP A 31 -17.66 4.05 -0.68
C TRP A 31 -16.59 5.14 -0.54
N ALA A 32 -17.00 6.40 -0.35
CA ALA A 32 -16.10 7.52 -0.14
C ALA A 32 -15.23 7.35 1.13
N ARG A 33 -15.81 6.87 2.25
CA ARG A 33 -15.02 6.57 3.45
C ARG A 33 -13.98 5.48 3.19
N GLN A 34 -14.33 4.42 2.46
CA GLN A 34 -13.37 3.38 2.11
C GLN A 34 -12.26 3.90 1.19
N ALA A 35 -12.61 4.71 0.18
CA ALA A 35 -11.65 5.34 -0.70
C ALA A 35 -10.66 6.22 0.08
N LEU A 36 -11.14 7.07 0.99
CA LEU A 36 -10.29 7.88 1.86
C LEU A 36 -9.39 7.04 2.78
N ARG A 37 -9.91 5.97 3.38
CA ARG A 37 -9.11 5.03 4.20
C ARG A 37 -8.06 4.29 3.38
N ARG A 38 -8.36 3.92 2.14
CA ARG A 38 -7.38 3.30 1.23
C ARG A 38 -6.28 4.30 0.86
N ALA A 39 -6.64 5.52 0.49
CA ALA A 39 -5.69 6.59 0.19
C ALA A 39 -4.77 6.89 1.38
N GLN A 40 -5.35 6.98 2.59
CA GLN A 40 -4.57 7.15 3.82
C GLN A 40 -3.58 6.00 4.04
N ARG A 41 -4.04 4.75 3.94
CA ARG A 41 -3.16 3.57 4.10
C ARG A 41 -2.08 3.47 3.02
N SER A 42 -2.32 3.97 1.81
CA SER A 42 -1.30 4.00 0.76
C SER A 42 -0.24 5.08 0.98
N GLN A 43 -0.54 6.10 1.80
CA GLN A 43 0.43 7.13 2.19
C GLN A 43 1.14 6.80 3.50
N GLU A 44 0.50 6.04 4.38
CA GLU A 44 1.13 5.46 5.55
C GLU A 44 2.17 4.43 5.07
N GLY A 45 3.45 4.71 5.32
CA GLY A 45 4.51 3.74 5.08
C GLY A 45 4.25 2.42 5.82
N PRO A 46 4.94 1.33 5.46
CA PRO A 46 4.67 0.00 6.01
C PRO A 46 4.65 0.03 7.53
N THR A 47 3.56 -0.47 8.10
CA THR A 47 3.37 -0.53 9.55
C THR A 47 4.44 -1.42 10.20
N ALA A 48 4.57 -1.36 11.53
CA ALA A 48 5.50 -2.25 12.24
C ALA A 48 5.19 -3.73 11.96
N ASP A 49 3.91 -4.09 11.86
CA ASP A 49 3.46 -5.44 11.48
C ASP A 49 3.81 -5.78 10.03
N ASP A 50 3.71 -4.83 9.09
CA ASP A 50 4.11 -5.07 7.69
C ASP A 50 5.62 -5.28 7.58
N LYS A 51 6.42 -4.54 8.37
CA LYS A 51 7.86 -4.75 8.48
C LYS A 51 8.17 -6.10 9.11
N MET A 52 7.45 -6.50 10.16
CA MET A 52 7.66 -7.79 10.82
C MET A 52 7.33 -8.95 9.89
N LYS A 53 6.20 -8.88 9.17
CA LYS A 53 5.84 -9.87 8.15
C LYS A 53 6.84 -9.93 7.00
N ALA A 54 7.45 -8.81 6.63
CA ALA A 54 8.52 -8.79 5.63
C ALA A 54 9.77 -9.52 6.15
N VAL A 55 10.15 -9.31 7.41
CA VAL A 55 11.25 -10.03 8.06
C VAL A 55 10.96 -11.52 8.19
N GLU A 56 9.76 -11.91 8.62
CA GLU A 56 9.34 -13.31 8.73
C GLU A 56 9.42 -14.03 7.37
N ARG A 57 8.97 -13.37 6.28
CA ARG A 57 9.10 -13.92 4.92
C ARG A 57 10.56 -14.03 4.48
N ALA A 58 11.39 -13.04 4.81
CA ALA A 58 12.81 -13.08 4.47
C ALA A 58 13.53 -14.23 5.20
N LEU A 59 13.17 -14.50 6.46
CA LEU A 59 13.70 -15.63 7.24
C LEU A 59 13.21 -17.00 6.72
N ALA A 60 12.05 -17.07 6.07
CA ALA A 60 11.53 -18.29 5.47
C ALA A 60 12.16 -18.62 4.10
N CYS A 61 12.92 -17.70 3.52
CA CYS A 61 13.67 -17.92 2.29
C CYS A 61 15.08 -18.39 2.62
N ASP A 62 15.58 -19.37 1.86
CA ASP A 62 16.96 -19.87 1.97
C ASP A 62 17.92 -18.93 1.22
N TYR A 63 18.05 -17.71 1.72
CA TYR A 63 18.97 -16.72 1.16
C TYR A 63 20.42 -17.15 1.42
N PRO A 64 21.36 -16.76 0.53
CA PRO A 64 22.78 -16.97 0.78
C PRO A 64 23.16 -16.32 2.11
N THR A 65 23.59 -17.13 3.06
CA THR A 65 24.20 -16.67 4.31
C THR A 65 25.71 -16.83 4.20
N GLY A 66 26.48 -15.96 4.86
CA GLY A 66 27.93 -15.89 4.70
C GLY A 66 28.50 -14.71 5.48
N ASP A 67 29.82 -14.54 5.42
CA ASP A 67 30.47 -13.39 6.03
C ASP A 67 29.98 -12.09 5.36
N ILE A 68 29.72 -11.05 6.17
CA ILE A 68 29.15 -9.80 5.67
C ILE A 68 30.07 -9.12 4.65
N GLU A 69 31.39 -9.22 4.81
CA GLU A 69 32.35 -8.65 3.88
C GLU A 69 32.34 -9.40 2.53
N GLU A 70 32.19 -10.72 2.57
CA GLU A 70 32.08 -11.56 1.36
C GLU A 70 30.79 -11.28 0.58
N ILE A 71 29.68 -11.11 1.29
CA ILE A 71 28.38 -10.76 0.70
C ILE A 71 28.46 -9.38 0.06
N LEU A 72 28.99 -8.38 0.76
CA LEU A 72 29.15 -7.02 0.23
C LEU A 72 30.07 -6.99 -1.00
N ALA A 73 31.19 -7.71 -0.97
CA ALA A 73 32.09 -7.82 -2.12
C ALA A 73 31.44 -8.49 -3.33
N SER A 74 30.55 -9.46 -3.11
CA SER A 74 29.80 -10.14 -4.18
C SER A 74 28.73 -9.23 -4.79
N ILE A 75 28.03 -8.43 -3.97
CA ILE A 75 27.07 -7.42 -4.43
C ILE A 75 27.78 -6.35 -5.26
N GLU A 76 28.92 -5.84 -4.80
CA GLU A 76 29.70 -4.81 -5.50
C GLU A 76 30.17 -5.33 -6.87
N LYS A 77 30.72 -6.55 -6.93
CA LYS A 77 31.08 -7.22 -8.19
C LYS A 77 29.90 -7.41 -9.13
N GLY A 78 28.71 -7.72 -8.60
CA GLY A 78 27.49 -7.86 -9.38
C GLY A 78 27.00 -6.53 -9.97
N ARG A 79 27.17 -5.43 -9.22
CA ARG A 79 26.80 -4.07 -9.66
C ARG A 79 27.68 -3.59 -10.82
N ASP A 80 28.95 -3.95 -10.83
CA ASP A 80 29.92 -3.56 -11.87
C ASP A 80 29.82 -4.42 -13.15
N LEU A 81 28.93 -5.42 -13.19
CA LEU A 81 28.64 -6.25 -14.36
C LEU A 81 27.46 -5.73 -15.22
N HIS A 82 26.93 -4.54 -14.90
CA HIS A 82 25.91 -3.80 -15.66
C HIS A 82 26.39 -2.38 -15.97
#